data_AF-A0A1F9UB67-F1
#
_entry.id   AF-A0A1F9UB67-F1
#
_cell.length_a   1.000
_cell.length_b   1.000
_cell.length_c   1.000
_cell.angle_alpha   90.00
_cell.angle_beta   90.00
_cell.angle_gamma   90.00
#
_symmetry.space_group_name_H-M   'P 1'
#
loop_
_entity.id
_entity.type
_entity.pdbx_description
1 polymer ?
#
loop_
_entity_poly.entity_id
_entity_poly.type
_entity_poly.pdbx_seq_one_letter_code
_entity_poly.pdbx_strand_id
1 'polypeptide(L)' 'MAYLIQKTEMKRRSHRRAKLALLRKRFAAAKNDDEKSAVLTKVGKVAPWLSQEEFLGAIKQSH' A
#
# COMPACT_ATOMS: atom_id res chain seq x y z
N MET A 1 19.28 -21.74 -9.13
CA MET A 1 18.62 -20.54 -9.72
C MET A 1 17.22 -20.27 -9.17
N ALA A 2 16.35 -21.28 -8.99
CA ALA A 2 15.00 -21.10 -8.43
C ALA A 2 14.95 -20.42 -7.05
N TYR A 3 15.89 -20.73 -6.16
CA TYR A 3 15.96 -20.14 -4.81
C TYR A 3 16.22 -18.62 -4.80
N LEU A 4 17.03 -18.11 -5.73
CA LEU A 4 17.31 -16.69 -5.84
C LEU A 4 16.09 -15.90 -6.36
N ILE A 5 15.35 -16.48 -7.31
CA ILE A 5 14.08 -15.91 -7.82
C ILE A 5 13.03 -15.85 -6.70
N GLN A 6 12.94 -16.90 -5.87
CA GLN A 6 12.02 -16.90 -4.73
C GLN A 6 12.37 -15.79 -3.73
N LYS A 7 13.66 -15.59 -3.41
CA LYS A 7 14.10 -14.53 -2.50
C LYS A 7 13.80 -13.13 -3.02
N THR A 8 14.05 -12.86 -4.30
CA THR A 8 13.78 -11.53 -4.89
C THR A 8 12.29 -11.23 -4.92
N GLU A 9 11.45 -12.21 -5.25
CA GLU A 9 9.99 -12.09 -5.21
C GLU A 9 9.47 -11.86 -3.79
N MET A 10 9.96 -12.60 -2.79
CA MET A 10 9.61 -12.36 -1.39
C MET A 10 10.01 -10.96 -0.93
N LYS A 11 11.20 -10.48 -1.32
CA LYS A 11 11.65 -9.13 -1.00
C LYS A 11 10.76 -8.07 -1.65
N ARG A 12 10.40 -8.22 -2.93
CA ARG A 12 9.45 -7.33 -3.63
C ARG A 12 8.09 -7.28 -2.95
N ARG A 13 7.55 -8.44 -2.54
CA ARG A 13 6.29 -8.53 -1.80
C ARG A 13 6.39 -7.81 -0.45
N SER A 14 7.46 -8.01 0.30
CA SER A 14 7.71 -7.33 1.57
C SER A 14 7.77 -5.81 1.40
N HIS A 15 8.54 -5.31 0.42
CA HIS A 15 8.61 -3.89 0.13
C HIS A 15 7.26 -3.29 -0.27
N ARG A 16 6.46 -3.99 -1.09
CA ARG A 16 5.09 -3.55 -1.42
C ARG A 16 4.22 -3.44 -0.17
N ARG A 17 4.23 -4.45 0.71
CA ARG A 17 3.47 -4.41 1.98
C ARG A 17 3.89 -3.25 2.87
N ALA A 18 5.19 -3.02 3.03
CA ALA A 18 5.72 -1.89 3.79
C ALA A 18 5.31 -0.54 3.18
N LYS A 19 5.37 -0.41 1.85
CA LYS A 19 4.94 0.80 1.12
C LYS A 19 3.45 1.07 1.34
N LEU A 20 2.60 0.06 1.23
CA LEU A 20 1.16 0.19 1.45
C LEU A 20 0.86 0.58 2.91
N ALA A 21 1.56 0.00 3.89
CA ALA A 21 1.41 0.39 5.29
C ALA A 21 1.79 1.87 5.52
N LEU A 22 2.88 2.34 4.91
CA LEU A 22 3.27 3.75 4.97
C LEU A 22 2.22 4.67 4.32
N LEU A 23 1.67 4.27 3.17
CA LEU A 23 0.63 5.03 2.49
C LEU A 23 -0.65 5.08 3.32
N ARG A 24 -1.03 4.00 4.02
CA ARG A 24 -2.18 4.01 4.95
C ARG A 24 -1.98 5.00 6.10
N LYS A 25 -0.78 5.02 6.70
CA LYS A 25 -0.44 6.00 7.74
C LYS A 25 -0.53 7.44 7.22
N ARG A 26 -0.03 7.68 6.01
CA ARG A 26 -0.14 9.01 5.35
C ARG A 26 -1.58 9.38 5.06
N PHE A 27 -2.40 8.43 4.59
CA PHE A 27 -3.82 8.67 4.36
C PHE A 27 -4.57 9.02 5.66
N ALA A 28 -4.27 8.31 6.76
CA ALA A 28 -4.85 8.58 8.06
C ALA A 28 -4.41 9.93 8.66
N ALA A 29 -3.17 10.36 8.37
CA ALA A 29 -2.64 11.64 8.83
C ALA A 29 -3.02 12.84 7.93
N ALA A 30 -3.47 12.58 6.70
CA ALA A 30 -3.83 13.60 5.73
C ALA A 30 -5.06 14.39 6.20
N LYS A 31 -4.93 15.71 6.24
CA LYS A 31 -6.00 16.61 6.73
C LYS A 31 -6.92 17.06 5.60
N ASN A 32 -6.37 17.15 4.39
CA ASN A 32 -7.04 17.73 3.24
C ASN A 32 -7.33 16.67 2.18
N ASP A 33 -8.34 16.92 1.36
CA ASP A 33 -8.78 15.96 0.34
C ASP A 33 -7.77 15.82 -0.80
N ASP A 34 -6.97 16.85 -1.09
CA ASP A 34 -5.86 16.80 -2.05
C ASP A 34 -4.75 15.85 -1.60
N GLU A 35 -4.43 15.82 -0.30
CA GLU A 35 -3.43 14.91 0.24
C GLU A 35 -3.92 13.46 0.19
N LYS A 36 -5.21 13.25 0.51
CA LYS A 36 -5.86 11.95 0.42
C LYS A 36 -5.88 11.42 -1.02
N SER A 37 -6.25 12.26 -1.99
CA SER A 37 -6.29 11.89 -3.42
C SER A 37 -4.89 11.58 -3.98
N ALA A 38 -3.86 12.33 -3.56
CA ALA A 38 -2.48 12.06 -3.91
C ALA A 38 -1.99 10.70 -3.38
N VAL A 39 -2.36 10.35 -2.15
CA VAL A 39 -2.06 9.04 -1.56
C VAL A 39 -2.75 7.92 -2.34
N LEU A 40 -4.04 8.05 -2.63
CA LEU A 40 -4.81 7.07 -3.41
C LEU A 40 -4.25 6.85 -4.81
N THR A 41 -3.86 7.93 -5.49
CA THR A 41 -3.17 7.87 -6.79
C THR A 41 -1.86 7.07 -6.68
N LYS A 42 -1.12 7.27 -5.58
CA LYS A 42 0.12 6.52 -5.34
C LYS A 42 -0.16 5.03 -5.05
N VAL A 43 -1.23 4.71 -4.34
CA VAL A 43 -1.66 3.33 -4.08
C VAL A 43 -1.95 2.61 -5.39
N GLY A 44 -2.74 3.21 -6.29
CA GLY A 44 -3.05 2.63 -7.59
C GLY A 44 -1.81 2.34 -8.44
N LYS A 45 -0.77 3.19 -8.35
CA LYS A 45 0.53 2.93 -9.03
C LYS A 45 1.34 1.79 -8.40
N VAL A 46 1.24 1.61 -7.07
CA VAL A 46 2.05 0.61 -6.33
C VAL A 46 1.41 -0.78 -6.37
N ALA A 47 0.08 -0.84 -6.32
CA ALA A 47 -0.70 -2.07 -6.37
C ALA A 47 -1.94 -1.85 -7.25
N PRO A 48 -1.81 -1.95 -8.58
CA PRO A 48 -2.93 -1.75 -9.51
C PRO A 48 -4.10 -2.72 -9.31
N TRP A 49 -3.82 -3.88 -8.72
CA TRP A 49 -4.82 -4.91 -8.41
C TRP A 49 -5.54 -4.68 -7.07
N LEU A 50 -5.11 -3.71 -6.27
CA LEU A 50 -5.71 -3.41 -4.96
C LEU A 50 -6.73 -2.29 -5.12
N SER A 51 -7.99 -2.58 -4.80
CA SER A 51 -9.03 -1.54 -4.87
C SER A 51 -8.86 -0.51 -3.76
N GLN A 52 -9.42 0.68 -3.97
CA GLN A 52 -9.43 1.73 -2.95
C GLN A 52 -10.19 1.27 -1.70
N GLU A 53 -11.28 0.53 -1.86
CA GLU A 53 -12.07 0.01 -0.75
C GLU A 53 -11.28 -0.98 0.10
N GLU A 54 -10.57 -1.92 -0.53
CA GLU A 54 -9.68 -2.86 0.16
C GLU A 54 -8.52 -2.14 0.87
N PHE A 55 -7.98 -1.09 0.25
CA PHE A 55 -6.92 -0.28 0.85
C PHE A 55 -7.40 0.39 2.15
N LEU A 56 -8.61 0.96 2.13
CA LEU A 56 -9.22 1.66 3.26
C LEU A 56 -9.79 0.70 4.32
N GLY A 57 -10.31 -0.47 3.92
CA GLY A 57 -10.83 -1.49 4.82
C GLY A 57 -9.78 -1.97 5.83
N ALA A 58 -8.51 -2.06 5.40
CA ALA A 58 -7.39 -2.41 6.27
C ALA A 58 -7.05 -1.34 7.33
N ILE A 59 -7.55 -0.11 7.21
CA ILE A 59 -7.42 0.94 8.24
C ILE A 59 -8.49 0.79 9.32
N LYS A 60 -9.68 0.31 8.95
CA LYS A 60 -10.82 0.17 9.87
C LYS A 60 -10.69 -0.99 10.87
N GLN A 61 -9.78 -1.93 10.64
CA GLN A 61 -9.61 -3.15 11.46
C GLN A 61 -8.70 -2.97 12.69
N SER A 62 -8.21 -1.76 12.99
CA SER A 62 -7.36 -1.53 14.17
C SER A 62 -8.11 -0.94 15.37
N HIS A 63 -9.40 -1.23 15.50
CA HIS A 63 -10.25 -0.80 16.62
C HIS A 63 -10.76 -2.01 17.41
#